data_AF-A0A553ZSC4-F1
#
_entry.id   AF-A0A553ZSC4-F1
#
_cell.length_a   1.000
_cell.length_b   1.000
_cell.length_c   1.000
_cell.angle_alpha   90.00
_cell.angle_beta   90.00
_cell.angle_gamma   90.00
#
_symmetry.space_group_name_H-M   'P 1'
#
loop_
_entity.id
_entity.type
_entity.pdbx_description
1 polymer ?
#
loop_
_entity_poly.entity_id
_entity_poly.type
_entity_poly.pdbx_seq_one_letter_code
_entity_poly.pdbx_strand_id
1 'polypeptide(L)'
;TRISTRQQFRQHCDSVVLAAFTRSKQRYGAPRLTDELRAQGYPFNVKTVAASLRRQGLRAKASRKFSPVSYRAHGLPVSENLLE
;
A
#
# COMPACT_ATOMS: atom_id res chain seq x y z
N THR A 1 -7.22 -33.10 -6.54
CA THR A 1 -8.10 -32.40 -7.49
C THR A 1 -7.27 -31.61 -8.47
N ARG A 2 -7.30 -31.90 -9.78
CA ARG A 2 -6.51 -31.16 -10.78
C ARG A 2 -7.06 -29.74 -10.93
N ILE A 3 -6.25 -28.74 -10.65
CA ILE A 3 -6.59 -27.32 -10.75
C ILE A 3 -6.52 -26.90 -12.22
N SER A 4 -7.55 -26.24 -12.75
CA SER A 4 -7.57 -25.73 -14.13
C SER A 4 -6.46 -24.70 -14.36
N THR A 5 -5.90 -24.61 -15.57
CA THR A 5 -4.88 -23.62 -15.97
C THR A 5 -5.30 -22.18 -15.62
N ARG A 6 -6.59 -21.85 -15.81
CA ARG A 6 -7.11 -20.52 -15.44
C ARG A 6 -7.06 -20.27 -13.94
N GLN A 7 -7.30 -21.30 -13.14
CA GLN A 7 -7.27 -21.21 -11.68
C GLN A 7 -5.83 -21.13 -11.18
N GLN A 8 -4.89 -21.86 -11.79
CA GLN A 8 -3.46 -21.74 -11.50
C GLN A 8 -2.94 -20.31 -11.79
N PHE A 9 -3.26 -19.76 -12.97
CA PHE A 9 -2.91 -18.37 -13.31
C PHE A 9 -3.48 -17.38 -12.28
N ARG A 10 -4.73 -17.57 -11.86
CA ARG A 10 -5.36 -16.73 -10.85
C ARG A 10 -4.64 -16.80 -9.51
N GLN A 11 -4.31 -18.01 -9.04
CA GLN A 11 -3.57 -18.20 -7.79
C GLN A 11 -2.19 -17.54 -7.86
N HIS A 12 -1.48 -17.69 -8.98
CA HIS A 12 -0.19 -17.03 -9.19
C HIS A 12 -0.31 -15.50 -9.15
N CYS A 13 -1.26 -14.94 -9.90
CA CYS A 13 -1.52 -13.49 -9.89
C CYS A 13 -1.89 -13.01 -8.49
N ASP A 14 -2.75 -13.73 -7.78
CA ASP A 14 -3.19 -13.37 -6.42
C ASP A 14 -2.02 -13.35 -5.43
N SER A 15 -1.13 -14.35 -5.49
CA SER A 15 0.08 -14.42 -4.67
C SER A 15 1.04 -13.25 -4.94
N VAL A 16 1.29 -12.95 -6.21
CA VAL A 16 2.21 -11.88 -6.62
C VAL A 16 1.65 -10.50 -6.23
N VAL A 17 0.35 -10.28 -6.44
CA VAL A 17 -0.33 -9.03 -6.05
C VAL A 17 -0.30 -8.85 -4.53
N LEU A 18 -0.53 -9.90 -3.75
CA LEU A 18 -0.49 -9.85 -2.28
C LEU A 18 0.91 -9.48 -1.77
N ALA A 19 1.96 -10.07 -2.35
CA ALA A 19 3.34 -9.77 -1.98
C ALA A 19 3.69 -8.29 -2.25
N ALA A 20 3.36 -7.78 -3.45
CA ALA A 20 3.60 -6.38 -3.81
C ALA A 20 2.74 -5.41 -2.96
N PHE A 21 1.49 -5.78 -2.66
CA PHE A 21 0.62 -4.99 -1.79
C PHE A 21 1.16 -4.89 -0.36
N THR A 22 1.69 -5.98 0.18
CA THR A 22 2.31 -6.00 1.50
C THR A 22 3.60 -5.18 1.52
N ARG A 23 4.46 -5.33 0.50
CA ARG A 23 5.71 -4.56 0.34
C ARG A 23 5.47 -3.05 0.25
N SER A 24 4.42 -2.63 -0.45
CA SER A 24 4.00 -1.21 -0.54
C SER A 24 3.28 -0.69 0.72
N LYS A 25 3.33 -1.45 1.83
CA LYS A 25 2.67 -1.13 3.11
C LYS A 25 1.16 -0.88 2.92
N GLN A 26 0.56 -1.61 1.98
CA GLN A 26 -0.86 -1.55 1.64
C GLN A 26 -1.31 -0.18 1.09
N ARG A 27 -0.41 0.70 0.68
CA ARG A 27 -0.76 2.06 0.21
C ARG A 27 -1.15 2.10 -1.26
N TYR A 28 -0.68 1.14 -2.04
CA TYR A 28 -0.83 1.18 -3.48
C TYR A 28 -2.10 0.48 -3.91
N GLY A 29 -2.88 1.17 -4.74
CA GLY A 29 -4.02 0.59 -5.45
C GLY A 29 -3.57 -0.06 -6.77
N ALA A 30 -4.55 -0.56 -7.54
CA ALA A 30 -4.29 -1.30 -8.77
C ALA A 30 -3.36 -0.57 -9.78
N PRO A 31 -3.45 0.76 -10.03
CA PRO A 31 -2.55 1.43 -10.97
C PRO A 31 -1.08 1.34 -10.52
N ARG A 32 -0.76 1.81 -9.31
CA ARG A 32 0.62 1.83 -8.78
C ARG A 32 1.19 0.43 -8.59
N LEU A 33 0.37 -0.53 -8.17
CA LEU A 33 0.79 -1.93 -8.10
C LEU A 33 1.12 -2.49 -9.49
N THR A 34 0.37 -2.12 -10.51
CA THR A 34 0.65 -2.59 -11.87
C THR A 34 2.00 -2.09 -12.36
N ASP A 35 2.35 -0.84 -12.08
CA ASP A 35 3.65 -0.28 -12.44
C ASP A 35 4.80 -0.98 -11.70
N GLU A 36 4.65 -1.24 -10.39
CA GLU A 36 5.63 -2.02 -9.62
C GLU A 36 5.78 -3.45 -10.13
N LEU A 37 4.68 -4.10 -10.48
CA LEU A 37 4.68 -5.47 -10.99
C LEU A 37 5.31 -5.53 -12.38
N ARG A 38 5.07 -4.54 -13.24
CA ARG A 38 5.76 -4.40 -14.54
C ARG A 38 7.26 -4.20 -14.37
N ALA A 39 7.68 -3.38 -13.41
CA ALA A 39 9.11 -3.20 -13.09
C ALA A 39 9.76 -4.50 -12.58
N GLN A 40 8.98 -5.40 -11.99
CA GLN A 40 9.42 -6.74 -11.57
C GLN A 40 9.31 -7.80 -12.69
N GLY A 41 8.93 -7.40 -13.91
CA GLY A 41 8.81 -8.30 -15.06
C GLY A 41 7.46 -9.02 -15.19
N TYR A 42 6.46 -8.68 -14.38
CA TYR A 42 5.11 -9.24 -14.48
C TYR A 42 4.22 -8.38 -15.40
N PRO A 43 3.84 -8.85 -16.60
CA PRO A 43 3.06 -8.07 -17.56
C PRO A 43 1.55 -8.11 -17.25
N PHE A 44 1.16 -7.85 -16.00
CA PHE A 44 -0.26 -7.80 -15.64
C PHE A 44 -0.94 -6.51 -16.11
N ASN A 45 -2.21 -6.61 -16.49
CA ASN A 45 -3.06 -5.45 -16.74
C ASN A 45 -3.63 -4.93 -15.42
N VAL A 46 -3.83 -3.61 -15.32
CA VAL A 46 -4.52 -2.94 -14.20
C VAL A 46 -5.86 -3.60 -13.86
N LYS A 47 -6.63 -4.03 -14.87
CA LYS A 47 -7.92 -4.73 -14.64
C LYS A 47 -7.73 -6.07 -13.92
N THR A 48 -6.66 -6.80 -14.24
CA THR A 48 -6.32 -8.09 -13.62
C THR A 48 -5.93 -7.89 -12.17
N VAL A 49 -5.06 -6.90 -11.90
CA VAL A 49 -4.65 -6.53 -10.53
C VAL A 49 -5.85 -6.06 -9.71
N ALA A 50 -6.71 -5.21 -10.28
CA ALA A 50 -7.94 -4.75 -9.62
C ALA A 50 -8.90 -5.92 -9.29
N ALA A 51 -9.07 -6.86 -10.21
CA ALA A 51 -9.88 -8.05 -9.95
C ALA A 51 -9.26 -8.95 -8.86
N SER A 52 -7.93 -9.07 -8.83
CA SER A 52 -7.22 -9.78 -7.77
C SER A 52 -7.43 -9.13 -6.40
N LEU A 53 -7.22 -7.81 -6.29
CA LEU A 53 -7.46 -7.05 -5.06
C LEU A 53 -8.89 -7.25 -4.53
N ARG A 54 -9.90 -7.17 -5.41
CA ARG A 54 -11.30 -7.39 -5.03
C ARG A 54 -11.56 -8.81 -4.51
N ARG A 55 -11.05 -9.84 -5.20
CA ARG A 55 -11.21 -11.24 -4.76
C ARG A 55 -10.57 -11.51 -3.40
N GLN A 56 -9.43 -10.87 -3.14
CA GLN A 56 -8.69 -11.01 -1.89
C GLN A 56 -9.18 -10.06 -0.78
N GLY A 57 -10.15 -9.19 -1.06
CA GLY A 57 -10.63 -8.19 -0.10
C GLY A 57 -9.59 -7.11 0.25
N LEU A 58 -8.58 -6.92 -0.58
CA LEU A 58 -7.49 -5.98 -0.34
C LEU A 58 -7.88 -4.57 -0.79
N ARG A 59 -7.76 -3.60 0.13
CA ARG A 59 -8.07 -2.19 -0.14
C ARG A 59 -6.90 -1.31 0.24
N ALA A 60 -6.48 -0.46 -0.69
CA ALA A 60 -5.39 0.48 -0.46
C ALA A 60 -5.71 1.45 0.69
N LYS A 61 -4.75 1.62 1.61
CA LYS A 61 -4.79 2.56 2.72
C LYS A 61 -4.57 3.98 2.20
N ALA A 62 -5.52 4.86 2.48
CA ALA A 62 -5.33 6.29 2.29
C ALA A 62 -4.32 6.82 3.32
N SER A 63 -3.57 7.87 2.95
CA SER A 63 -2.80 8.62 3.93
C SER A 63 -3.78 9.27 4.93
N ARG A 64 -3.41 9.24 6.21
CA ARG A 64 -4.12 10.03 7.22
C ARG A 64 -3.88 11.50 6.90
N LYS A 65 -4.94 12.32 6.93
CA LYS A 65 -4.77 13.78 6.83
C LYS A 65 -3.83 14.25 7.92
N PHE A 66 -2.92 15.17 7.57
CA PHE A 66 -2.08 15.82 8.55
C PHE A 66 -2.97 16.59 9.53
N SER A 67 -2.75 16.38 10.82
CA SER A 67 -3.38 17.14 11.89
C SER A 67 -2.25 17.81 12.66
N PRO A 68 -2.15 19.15 12.65
CA PRO A 68 -1.20 19.86 13.48
C PRO A 68 -1.38 19.43 14.93
N VAL A 69 -0.28 19.16 15.62
CA VAL A 69 -0.33 19.08 17.08
C VAL A 69 -0.67 20.49 17.55
N SER A 70 -1.84 20.67 18.17
CA SER A 70 -2.12 21.93 18.84
C SER A 70 -1.13 22.04 19.99
N TYR A 71 -0.23 23.03 19.92
CA TYR A 71 0.57 23.42 21.07
C TYR A 71 -0.42 23.76 22.20
N ARG A 72 -0.43 22.93 23.25
CA ARG A 72 -1.09 23.28 24.50
C ARG A 72 -0.08 24.10 25.29
N ALA A 73 -0.48 25.32 25.69
CA ALA A 73 0.29 26.10 26.64
C ALA A 73 0.58 25.22 27.86
N HIS A 74 1.86 24.99 28.12
CA HIS A 74 2.34 24.23 29.25
C HIS A 74 3.15 25.17 30.13
N GLY A 75 2.96 25.08 31.45
CA GLY A 75 3.66 25.93 32.41
C GLY A 75 5.10 25.49 32.69
N LEU A 76 5.75 24.77 31.77
CA LEU A 76 7.17 24.43 31.95
C LEU A 76 8.01 25.68 31.70
N PRO A 77 9.05 25.92 32.52
CA PRO A 77 9.91 27.07 32.34
C PRO A 77 10.58 27.02 30.97
N VAL A 78 10.58 28.17 30.29
CA VAL A 78 11.43 28.38 29.12
C VAL A 78 12.86 28.52 29.63
N SER A 79 13.82 27.86 29.00
CA SER A 79 15.23 27.99 29.35
C SER A 79 15.69 29.45 29.24
N GLU A 80 16.61 29.86 30.10
CA GLU A 80 17.17 31.21 30.10
C GLU A 80 17.85 31.55 28.75
N ASN A 81 17.71 32.80 28.31
CA ASN A 81 18.40 33.31 27.13
C ASN A 81 19.83 33.70 27.53
N LEU A 82 20.83 33.08 26.90
CA LEU A 82 22.26 33.27 27.20
C LEU A 82 22.97 34.17 26.18
N LEU A 83 22.23 34.79 25.25
CA LEU A 83 22.75 35.71 24.26
C LEU A 83 22.39 37.15 24.68
N GLU A 84 23.37 37.86 25.23
CA GLU A 84 23.39 39.34 25.27
C GLU A 84 24.08 39.88 24.02
#